data_AF-K1PGL8-F1
#
_entry.id   AF-K1PGL8-F1
#
_cell.length_a   1.000
_cell.length_b   1.000
_cell.length_c   1.000
_cell.angle_alpha   90.00
_cell.angle_beta   90.00
_cell.angle_gamma   90.00
#
_symmetry.space_group_name_H-M   'P 1'
#
loop_
_entity.id
_entity.type
_entity.pdbx_description
1 polymer ?
#
loop_
_entity_poly.entity_id
_entity_poly.type
_entity_poly.pdbx_seq_one_letter_code
_entity_poly.pdbx_strand_id
1 'polypeptide(L)'
;MEQVYAMKPKLAALEAKTKKMELDLTVQQQQMETLQNRESGVVGIHTIPIPNWPYTQSVTFQTPFEAKPTVTYGLYLLDTGYTRNTRVIAEVTDVTKTGLQVKLNTWADTELYGARVSWMACGQ
;
A
#
# COMPACT_ATOMS: atom_id res chain seq x y z
N MET A 1 -20.92 29.30 -50.07
CA MET A 1 -21.82 29.05 -48.92
C MET A 1 -21.89 27.58 -48.52
N GLU A 2 -21.90 26.64 -49.46
CA GLU A 2 -21.99 25.19 -49.20
C GLU A 2 -20.90 24.62 -48.28
N GLN A 3 -19.62 25.00 -48.48
CA GLN A 3 -18.52 24.51 -47.65
C GLN A 3 -18.63 24.95 -46.17
N VAL A 4 -19.09 26.17 -45.93
CA VAL A 4 -19.32 26.70 -44.57
C VAL A 4 -20.44 25.92 -43.87
N TYR A 5 -21.48 25.53 -44.62
CA TYR A 5 -22.58 24.72 -44.11
C TYR A 5 -22.12 23.30 -43.74
N ALA A 6 -21.22 22.71 -44.53
CA ALA A 6 -20.62 21.40 -44.27
C ALA A 6 -19.58 21.41 -43.11
N MET A 7 -19.00 22.56 -42.79
CA MET A 7 -18.01 22.69 -41.70
C MET A 7 -18.64 22.81 -40.30
N LYS A 8 -19.81 23.43 -40.18
CA LYS A 8 -20.52 23.60 -38.90
C LYS A 8 -20.66 22.31 -38.07
N PRO A 9 -21.14 21.17 -38.63
CA PRO A 9 -21.28 19.94 -37.85
C PRO A 9 -19.93 19.34 -37.46
N LYS A 10 -18.88 19.51 -38.29
CA LYS A 10 -17.53 19.05 -37.97
C LYS A 10 -16.90 19.85 -36.83
N LEU A 11 -17.13 21.16 -36.79
CA LEU A 11 -16.68 22.02 -35.69
C LEU A 11 -17.36 21.63 -34.37
N ALA A 12 -18.68 21.43 -34.39
CA ALA A 12 -19.42 20.97 -33.22
C ALA A 12 -18.95 19.60 -32.72
N ALA A 13 -18.64 18.67 -33.64
CA ALA A 13 -18.08 17.37 -33.29
C ALA A 13 -16.67 17.49 -32.69
N LEU A 14 -15.85 18.42 -33.19
CA LEU A 14 -14.52 18.68 -32.65
C LEU A 14 -14.60 19.27 -31.24
N GLU A 15 -15.47 20.25 -31.01
CA GLU A 15 -15.71 20.85 -29.68
C GLU A 15 -16.19 19.80 -28.67
N ALA A 16 -17.12 18.91 -29.08
CA ALA A 16 -17.57 17.82 -28.24
C ALA A 16 -16.43 16.84 -27.89
N LYS A 17 -15.56 16.54 -28.86
CA LYS A 17 -14.39 15.68 -28.63
C LYS A 17 -13.38 16.33 -27.69
N THR A 18 -13.14 17.64 -27.79
CA THR A 18 -12.26 18.38 -26.89
C THR A 18 -12.79 18.36 -25.47
N LYS A 19 -14.08 18.67 -25.26
CA LYS A 19 -14.71 18.59 -23.93
C LYS A 19 -14.61 17.20 -23.32
N LYS A 20 -14.81 16.17 -24.14
CA LYS A 20 -14.64 14.78 -23.67
C LYS A 20 -13.20 14.50 -23.26
N MET A 21 -12.23 14.95 -24.06
CA MET A 21 -10.80 14.75 -23.76
C MET A 21 -10.37 15.46 -22.48
N GLU A 22 -10.87 16.68 -22.23
CA GLU A 22 -10.65 17.40 -20.99
C GLU A 22 -11.20 16.63 -19.78
N LEU A 23 -12.42 16.09 -19.91
CA LEU A 23 -13.02 15.25 -18.88
C LEU A 23 -12.19 13.99 -18.61
N ASP A 24 -11.81 13.28 -19.67
CA ASP A 24 -11.01 12.05 -19.57
C ASP A 24 -9.64 12.35 -18.90
N LEU A 25 -9.02 13.49 -19.20
CA LEU A 25 -7.77 13.91 -18.58
C LEU A 25 -7.93 14.20 -17.08
N THR A 26 -9.00 14.90 -16.69
CA THR A 26 -9.29 15.15 -15.26
C THR A 26 -9.50 13.85 -14.50
N VAL A 27 -10.23 12.89 -15.09
CA VAL A 27 -10.44 11.57 -14.48
C VAL A 27 -9.12 10.81 -14.33
N GLN A 28 -8.25 10.86 -15.33
CA GLN A 28 -6.93 10.22 -15.24
C GLN A 28 -6.04 10.85 -14.16
N GLN A 29 -6.07 12.17 -14.01
CA GLN A 29 -5.33 12.86 -12.95
C GLN A 29 -5.81 12.44 -11.56
N GLN A 30 -7.13 12.41 -11.34
CA GLN A 30 -7.70 11.92 -10.08
C GLN A 30 -7.32 10.46 -9.80
N GLN A 31 -7.35 9.60 -10.81
CA GLN A 31 -6.92 8.21 -10.67
C GLN A 31 -5.44 8.12 -10.25
N MET A 32 -4.56 8.88 -10.91
CA MET A 32 -3.13 8.91 -10.58
C MET A 32 -2.89 9.40 -9.14
N GLU A 33 -3.57 10.45 -8.69
CA GLU A 33 -3.50 10.94 -7.32
C GLU A 33 -3.94 9.87 -6.30
N THR A 34 -5.05 9.17 -6.58
CA THR A 34 -5.54 8.11 -5.67
C THR A 34 -4.59 6.91 -5.60
N LEU A 35 -3.86 6.62 -6.67
CA LEU A 35 -2.84 5.57 -6.71
C LEU A 35 -1.57 5.99 -5.98
N GLN A 36 -1.18 7.27 -6.06
CA GLN A 36 -0.07 7.82 -5.31
C GLN A 36 -0.33 7.83 -3.78
N ASN A 37 -1.59 7.85 -3.36
CA ASN A 37 -2.00 7.83 -1.95
C ASN A 37 -2.04 6.42 -1.33
N ARG A 38 -1.20 5.50 -1.83
CA ARG A 38 -1.09 4.14 -1.32
C ARG A 38 0.37 3.72 -1.29
N GLU A 39 0.76 3.09 -0.19
CA GLU A 39 2.08 2.48 -0.05
C GLU A 39 1.94 1.04 0.46
N SER A 40 2.87 0.17 0.09
CA SER A 40 2.86 -1.22 0.54
C SER A 40 4.28 -1.77 0.63
N GLY A 41 4.46 -2.83 1.40
CA GLY A 41 5.76 -3.47 1.56
C GLY A 41 5.71 -4.76 2.35
N VAL A 42 6.88 -5.38 2.47
CA VAL A 42 7.10 -6.57 3.30
C VAL A 42 8.23 -6.28 4.28
N VAL A 43 8.03 -6.55 5.55
CA VAL A 43 8.97 -6.25 6.63
C VAL A 43 9.03 -7.41 7.63
N GLY A 44 10.15 -7.59 8.31
CA GLY A 44 10.36 -8.70 9.25
C GLY A 44 11.74 -9.31 9.11
N ILE A 45 11.94 -10.46 9.75
CA ILE A 45 13.28 -11.02 9.93
C ILE A 45 13.27 -12.55 9.78
N HIS A 46 14.26 -13.05 9.05
CA HIS A 46 14.57 -14.47 8.89
C HIS A 46 16.06 -14.55 8.52
N THR A 47 16.90 -14.81 9.52
CA THR A 47 18.36 -14.73 9.43
C THR A 47 19.02 -15.76 10.35
N ILE A 48 20.32 -16.02 10.14
CA ILE A 48 21.18 -16.75 11.07
C ILE A 48 22.22 -15.76 11.64
N PRO A 49 22.43 -15.67 12.97
CA PRO A 49 21.74 -16.42 14.03
C PRO A 49 20.24 -16.09 14.13
N ILE A 50 19.47 -17.01 14.72
CA ILE A 50 18.02 -16.86 14.90
C ILE A 50 17.74 -15.57 15.68
N PRO A 51 16.78 -14.73 15.22
CA PRO A 51 16.41 -13.50 15.91
C PRO A 51 15.88 -13.74 17.33
N ASN A 52 16.12 -12.78 18.21
CA ASN A 52 15.43 -12.72 19.49
C ASN A 52 14.02 -12.16 19.31
N TRP A 53 13.07 -12.66 20.09
CA TRP A 53 11.68 -12.20 20.08
C TRP A 53 11.34 -11.50 21.41
N PRO A 54 10.56 -10.40 21.40
CA PRO A 54 9.92 -9.78 20.23
C PRO A 54 10.90 -9.06 19.31
N TYR A 55 10.58 -9.02 18.02
CA TYR A 55 11.27 -8.23 17.01
C TYR A 55 10.39 -7.06 16.59
N THR A 56 10.94 -5.85 16.59
CA THR A 56 10.24 -4.63 16.15
C THR A 56 11.03 -3.97 15.03
N GLN A 57 10.34 -3.57 13.97
CA GLN A 57 10.91 -2.83 12.85
C GLN A 57 10.02 -1.65 12.46
N SER A 58 10.64 -0.47 12.41
CA SER A 58 10.00 0.73 11.89
C SER A 58 10.03 0.75 10.37
N VAL A 59 8.93 1.20 9.78
CA VAL A 59 8.77 1.45 8.35
C VAL A 59 8.49 2.93 8.16
N THR A 60 9.29 3.58 7.33
CA THR A 60 9.07 4.98 6.91
C THR A 60 8.41 4.97 5.55
N PHE A 61 7.31 5.73 5.42
CA PHE A 61 6.66 5.92 4.13
C PHE A 61 7.52 6.78 3.21
N GLN A 62 7.52 6.48 1.92
CA GLN A 62 8.30 7.20 0.94
C GLN A 62 7.79 8.63 0.77
N THR A 63 6.47 8.81 0.84
CA THR A 63 5.81 10.12 0.89
C THR A 63 4.93 10.19 2.14
N PRO A 64 5.03 11.26 2.97
CA PRO A 64 4.11 11.44 4.08
C PRO A 64 2.66 11.55 3.60
N PHE A 65 1.74 10.85 4.27
CA PHE A 65 0.30 10.98 4.04
C PHE A 65 -0.23 12.30 4.62
N GLU A 66 -1.28 12.85 4.01
CA GLU A 66 -1.98 14.05 4.50
C GLU A 66 -2.58 13.84 5.91
N ALA A 67 -3.07 12.64 6.17
CA ALA A 67 -3.64 12.19 7.44
C ALA A 67 -3.09 10.81 7.82
N LYS A 68 -3.39 10.35 9.05
CA LYS A 68 -3.01 8.99 9.46
C LYS A 68 -3.69 7.98 8.51
N PRO A 69 -2.93 7.14 7.78
CA PRO A 69 -3.52 6.21 6.82
C PRO A 69 -4.21 5.04 7.54
N THR A 70 -5.11 4.37 6.82
CA THR A 70 -5.61 3.05 7.23
C THR A 70 -4.60 2.00 6.78
N VAL A 71 -4.20 1.12 7.68
CA VAL A 71 -3.23 0.05 7.40
C VAL A 71 -3.89 -1.31 7.50
N THR A 72 -3.71 -2.12 6.46
CA THR A 72 -3.99 -3.55 6.47
C THR A 72 -2.69 -4.32 6.45
N TYR A 73 -2.64 -5.47 7.12
CA TYR A 73 -1.44 -6.28 7.19
C TYR A 73 -1.76 -7.75 7.43
N GLY A 74 -0.80 -8.61 7.12
CA GLY A 74 -0.90 -10.05 7.34
C GLY A 74 0.45 -10.73 7.29
N LEU A 75 0.54 -11.91 7.91
CA LEU A 75 1.73 -12.76 7.83
C LEU A 75 2.03 -13.11 6.36
N TYR A 76 3.28 -12.89 5.96
CA TYR A 76 3.80 -13.14 4.62
C TYR A 76 4.80 -14.31 4.60
N LEU A 77 5.59 -14.45 5.67
CA LEU A 77 6.50 -15.57 5.88
C LEU A 77 6.36 -16.03 7.33
N LEU A 78 6.37 -17.34 7.54
CA LEU A 78 6.39 -17.95 8.86
C LEU A 78 7.24 -19.22 8.80
N ASP A 79 8.31 -19.26 9.60
CA ASP A 79 9.18 -20.42 9.73
C ASP A 79 9.29 -20.80 11.21
N THR A 80 8.71 -21.95 11.57
CA THR A 80 8.65 -22.44 12.96
C THR A 80 9.11 -23.89 13.06
N GLY A 81 9.73 -24.24 14.18
CA GLY A 81 10.07 -25.62 14.51
C GLY A 81 8.83 -26.52 14.56
N TYR A 82 8.98 -27.76 14.10
CA TYR A 82 7.88 -28.72 13.96
C TYR A 82 7.51 -29.45 15.27
N THR A 83 8.34 -29.33 16.31
CA THR A 83 8.20 -30.06 17.58
C THR A 83 7.31 -29.35 18.60
N ARG A 84 6.93 -28.10 18.34
CA ARG A 84 6.21 -27.20 19.23
C ARG A 84 5.02 -26.58 18.50
N ASN A 85 4.01 -26.13 19.22
CA ASN A 85 2.85 -25.50 18.57
C ASN A 85 3.25 -24.16 17.95
N THR A 86 2.72 -23.86 16.77
CA THR A 86 2.87 -22.55 16.11
C THR A 86 2.03 -21.50 16.83
N ARG A 87 2.68 -20.53 17.47
CA ARG A 87 2.03 -19.41 18.15
C ARG A 87 2.76 -18.10 17.86
N VAL A 88 2.25 -17.32 16.90
CA VAL A 88 2.88 -16.07 16.48
C VAL A 88 1.86 -14.95 16.48
N ILE A 89 2.28 -13.78 16.95
CA ILE A 89 1.51 -12.55 16.87
C ILE A 89 2.27 -11.54 16.01
N ALA A 90 1.56 -10.95 15.05
CA ALA A 90 2.00 -9.83 14.27
C ALA A 90 1.11 -8.63 14.64
N GLU A 91 1.73 -7.51 14.96
CA GLU A 91 1.03 -6.28 15.33
C GLU A 91 1.61 -5.14 14.49
N VAL A 92 0.74 -4.29 13.94
CA VAL A 92 1.14 -2.97 13.44
C VAL A 92 0.78 -1.94 14.51
N THR A 93 1.79 -1.23 15.01
CA THR A 93 1.65 -0.18 16.02
C THR A 93 2.15 1.16 15.49
N ASP A 94 1.89 2.24 16.22
CA ASP A 94 2.47 3.57 15.98
C ASP A 94 2.32 4.07 14.54
N VAL A 95 1.16 3.80 13.93
CA VAL A 95 0.83 4.34 12.61
C VAL A 95 0.66 5.85 12.70
N THR A 96 1.52 6.55 11.98
CA THR A 96 1.56 8.02 11.83
C THR A 96 1.44 8.40 10.35
N LYS A 97 1.51 9.70 10.04
CA LYS A 97 1.55 10.18 8.66
C LYS A 97 2.82 9.77 7.90
N THR A 98 3.91 9.48 8.62
CA THR A 98 5.24 9.28 8.05
C THR A 98 5.72 7.84 8.12
N GLY A 99 5.01 6.97 8.84
CA GLY A 99 5.41 5.59 8.99
C GLY A 99 4.56 4.79 9.97
N LEU A 100 4.99 3.56 10.20
CA LEU A 100 4.40 2.61 11.13
C LEU A 100 5.48 1.76 11.79
N GLN A 101 5.13 1.01 12.83
CA GLN A 101 5.97 -0.04 13.40
C GLN A 101 5.32 -1.40 13.21
N VAL A 102 6.13 -2.40 12.86
CA VAL A 102 5.71 -3.80 12.85
C VAL A 102 6.40 -4.52 13.99
N LYS A 103 5.61 -5.17 14.84
CA LYS A 103 6.08 -6.01 15.93
C LYS A 103 5.69 -7.46 15.66
N LEU A 104 6.67 -8.33 15.74
CA LEU A 104 6.53 -9.77 15.63
C LEU A 104 6.94 -10.40 16.95
N ASN A 105 6.10 -11.29 17.47
CA ASN A 105 6.40 -11.98 18.70
C ASN A 105 5.89 -13.42 18.68
N THR A 106 6.43 -14.22 19.59
CA THR A 106 6.02 -15.60 19.86
C THR A 106 5.86 -15.79 21.36
N TRP A 107 5.24 -16.89 21.79
CA TRP A 107 5.11 -17.20 23.22
C TRP A 107 5.15 -18.70 23.52
N ALA A 108 5.24 -18.98 24.83
CA ALA A 108 5.45 -20.31 25.38
C ALA A 108 6.73 -20.95 24.83
N ASP A 109 6.64 -22.20 24.39
CA ASP A 109 7.75 -23.02 23.92
C ASP A 109 7.93 -23.00 22.39
N THR A 110 7.29 -22.05 21.70
CA THR A 110 7.33 -21.96 20.23
C THR A 110 8.74 -21.60 19.72
N GLU A 111 9.27 -22.41 18.82
CA GLU A 111 10.54 -22.12 18.13
C GLU A 111 10.26 -21.33 16.85
N LEU A 112 10.45 -20.01 16.87
CA LEU A 112 10.26 -19.14 15.71
C LEU A 112 11.61 -18.77 15.08
N TYR A 113 11.88 -19.29 13.88
CA TYR A 113 13.13 -19.04 13.14
C TYR A 113 13.07 -17.77 12.29
N GLY A 114 11.87 -17.38 11.86
CA GLY A 114 11.62 -16.07 11.28
C GLY A 114 10.18 -15.84 10.87
N ALA A 115 9.84 -14.57 10.73
CA ALA A 115 8.53 -14.13 10.29
C ALA A 115 8.63 -12.81 9.51
N ARG A 116 7.73 -12.61 8.56
CA ARG A 116 7.54 -11.35 7.84
C ARG A 116 6.06 -11.00 7.75
N VAL A 117 5.78 -9.71 7.69
CA VAL A 117 4.46 -9.12 7.50
C VAL A 117 4.44 -8.39 6.17
N SER A 118 3.43 -8.67 5.36
CA SER A 118 3.04 -7.79 4.26
C SER A 118 2.07 -6.74 4.79
N TRP A 119 2.25 -5.48 4.38
CA TRP A 119 1.41 -4.36 4.80
C TRP A 119 1.03 -3.49 3.60
N MET A 120 -0.13 -2.84 3.69
CA MET A 120 -0.60 -1.82 2.77
C MET A 120 -1.22 -0.68 3.56
N ALA A 121 -0.74 0.54 3.32
CA ALA A 121 -1.25 1.79 3.86
C ALA A 121 -2.02 2.53 2.76
N CYS A 122 -3.26 2.92 3.04
CA CYS A 122 -4.10 3.74 2.17
C CYS A 122 -4.41 5.05 2.90
N GLY A 123 -4.09 6.18 2.28
CA GLY A 123 -4.57 7.47 2.73
C GLY A 123 -6.07 7.63 2.51
N GLN A 124 -6.65 8.68 3.08
CA GLN A 124 -8.04 9.08 2.83
C GLN A 124 -8.21 9.67 1.42
#